data_AF-F7H4B3-F1
#
_entry.id   AF-F7H4B3-F1
#
_cell.length_a   1.000
_cell.length_b   1.000
_cell.length_c   1.000
_cell.angle_alpha   90.00
_cell.angle_beta   90.00
_cell.angle_gamma   90.00
#
_symmetry.space_group_name_H-M   'P 1'
#
loop_
_entity.id
_entity.type
_entity.pdbx_description
1 polymer ?
#
loop_
_entity_poly.entity_id
_entity_poly.type
_entity_poly.pdbx_seq_one_letter_code
_entity_poly.pdbx_strand_id
1 'polypeptide(L)'
;MKMKIPFLLLFFLWEAESHAASRPNIILVMADDLGIGDPGCYGNKTLRTPNIDRLASEGVKLTQHLAASPLCTPSRAAFMTGRYPVRSGMASQSLPGVFLFTASSGGLPTNEITFAKLLKDQSYSTALIGKWHLGMSCHSKTDFCHHPLHHGFSYFYGISLTNLRDCKPGEGSVFTWGFRKVVFIPLQIIGITLLTLAALSCLGLLRVPLGVFFSLLFLAALILTLFLGFLHYFRPLNCFMMRNYEITQQPMSYDNLTQRLTAEAAQFIQRNTEAPFLLVLSYLHVHTALFSSKEFASKSKHGVYGDAVEEMDWSVGQILNLLDELKLANNTLIYFTSDQGAHVEEVSSKGEIHGGSNGIYKGGKANNWEGGIRIPGILRWPRVIQAGQKIDEPTSNMDIFPTVAKLAGAPLPEDRIIDGHDLMPLLQGKSQRSDHEFLFHYCNAYLNAVRWHPQNSTSIWKAFLFTPKFDPVGSNGCFSTHVCFCSGNYVTHHDPPLLFDISKDPRERNPVTPATEPRFHEILKVMQEAADRHTKTLPEVPNQFSWDNFLWKPWLQLCCPSSGLSCQCNREKQDKRLSH
;
A
#
# COMPACT_ATOMS: atom_id res chain seq x y z
N MET A 1 -31.19 -66.21 32.31
CA MET A 1 -29.88 -65.52 32.29
C MET A 1 -29.76 -64.90 30.90
N LYS A 2 -30.04 -63.59 30.73
CA LYS A 2 -29.02 -62.51 30.72
C LYS A 2 -27.82 -62.91 29.83
N MET A 3 -27.42 -62.18 28.81
CA MET A 3 -27.66 -60.78 28.46
C MET A 3 -27.15 -60.56 27.03
N LYS A 4 -27.85 -59.70 26.28
CA LYS A 4 -27.34 -59.05 25.07
C LYS A 4 -26.16 -58.14 25.44
N ILE A 5 -25.20 -57.95 24.53
CA ILE A 5 -24.83 -56.62 23.99
C ILE A 5 -23.92 -56.82 22.76
N PRO A 6 -24.31 -56.27 21.60
CA PRO A 6 -23.56 -56.24 20.35
C PRO A 6 -22.83 -54.89 20.16
N PHE A 7 -22.21 -54.68 18.99
CA PHE A 7 -22.05 -53.34 18.42
C PHE A 7 -21.09 -52.37 19.15
N LEU A 8 -19.78 -52.61 19.11
CA LEU A 8 -18.80 -51.61 19.60
C LEU A 8 -17.53 -51.47 18.73
N LEU A 9 -17.62 -51.77 17.43
CA LEU A 9 -16.49 -51.59 16.50
C LEU A 9 -16.82 -50.72 15.27
N LEU A 10 -18.02 -50.15 15.20
CA LEU A 10 -18.44 -49.23 14.12
C LEU A 10 -18.63 -47.77 14.58
N PHE A 11 -18.33 -47.44 15.84
CA PHE A 11 -18.49 -46.10 16.40
C PHE A 11 -17.18 -45.30 16.57
N PHE A 12 -16.03 -45.83 16.14
CA PHE A 12 -14.74 -45.11 16.18
C PHE A 12 -14.29 -44.53 14.83
N LEU A 13 -15.16 -44.53 13.81
CA LEU A 13 -14.91 -43.90 12.51
C LEU A 13 -15.73 -42.62 12.27
N TRP A 14 -16.42 -42.12 13.30
CA TRP A 14 -17.23 -40.90 13.21
C TRP A 14 -16.86 -39.95 14.35
N GLU A 15 -15.77 -39.22 14.14
CA GLU A 15 -15.43 -37.89 14.71
C GLU A 15 -13.93 -37.57 14.53
N ALA A 16 -13.41 -37.89 13.35
CA ALA A 16 -12.22 -37.23 12.84
C ALA A 16 -12.59 -36.64 11.47
N GLU A 17 -13.56 -35.72 11.44
CA GLU A 17 -13.45 -34.59 10.53
C GLU A 17 -12.25 -33.76 11.00
N SER A 18 -11.04 -34.30 10.77
CA SER A 18 -9.89 -33.45 10.59
C SER A 18 -10.34 -32.45 9.54
N HIS A 19 -10.43 -31.16 9.90
CA HIS A 19 -10.65 -30.08 8.95
C HIS A 19 -9.51 -30.19 7.93
N ALA A 20 -9.72 -30.97 6.88
CA ALA A 20 -8.76 -31.10 5.80
C ALA A 20 -8.53 -29.68 5.30
N ALA A 21 -7.27 -29.24 5.30
CA ALA A 21 -6.90 -27.95 4.75
C ALA A 21 -7.60 -27.82 3.39
N SER A 22 -8.53 -26.87 3.30
CA SER A 22 -9.43 -26.76 2.15
C SER A 22 -8.72 -26.45 0.84
N ARG A 23 -7.43 -26.07 0.93
CA ARG A 23 -6.48 -25.74 -0.14
C ARG A 23 -7.16 -25.09 -1.36
N PRO A 24 -7.94 -24.01 -1.16
CA PRO A 24 -8.57 -23.31 -2.27
C PRO A 24 -7.52 -22.56 -3.08
N ASN A 25 -7.91 -22.13 -4.27
CA ASN A 25 -7.21 -21.05 -4.95
C ASN A 25 -7.40 -19.74 -4.18
N ILE A 26 -6.39 -18.87 -4.20
CA ILE A 26 -6.41 -17.62 -3.46
C ILE A 26 -6.04 -16.50 -4.42
N ILE A 27 -6.92 -15.51 -4.55
CA ILE A 27 -6.70 -14.32 -5.36
C ILE A 27 -6.82 -13.11 -4.44
N LEU A 28 -5.70 -12.39 -4.28
CA LEU A 28 -5.62 -11.17 -3.49
C LEU A 28 -5.48 -10.00 -4.46
N VAL A 29 -6.53 -9.20 -4.57
CA VAL A 29 -6.60 -8.02 -5.41
C VAL A 29 -6.39 -6.78 -4.55
N MET A 30 -5.36 -6.00 -4.88
CA MET A 30 -5.02 -4.78 -4.16
C MET A 30 -4.99 -3.60 -5.14
N ALA A 31 -5.89 -2.65 -4.93
CA ALA A 31 -5.84 -1.33 -5.54
C ALA A 31 -4.84 -0.42 -4.82
N ASP A 32 -4.34 0.59 -5.52
CA ASP A 32 -3.35 1.56 -5.02
C ASP A 32 -4.04 2.91 -4.79
N ASP A 33 -4.10 3.39 -3.54
CA ASP A 33 -4.79 4.63 -3.12
C ASP A 33 -6.31 4.70 -3.43
N LEU A 34 -7.01 3.58 -3.55
CA LEU A 34 -8.46 3.58 -3.74
C LEU A 34 -9.16 3.90 -2.41
N GLY A 35 -9.90 5.00 -2.38
CA GLY A 35 -10.60 5.44 -1.20
C GLY A 35 -11.79 4.53 -0.86
N ILE A 36 -12.07 4.40 0.44
CA ILE A 36 -13.23 3.65 0.93
C ILE A 36 -14.57 4.18 0.39
N GLY A 37 -14.65 5.45 0.00
CA GLY A 37 -15.85 6.06 -0.57
C GLY A 37 -15.96 6.01 -2.09
N ASP A 38 -15.04 5.33 -2.78
CA ASP A 38 -15.01 5.25 -4.24
C ASP A 38 -15.88 4.12 -4.82
N PRO A 39 -15.84 2.87 -4.32
CA PRO A 39 -16.70 1.83 -4.88
C PRO A 39 -18.19 2.06 -4.61
N GLY A 40 -19.03 1.63 -5.55
CA GLY A 40 -20.49 1.74 -5.47
C GLY A 40 -21.07 1.04 -4.25
N CYS A 41 -20.58 -0.16 -3.94
CA CYS A 41 -20.95 -0.95 -2.76
C CYS A 41 -20.59 -0.30 -1.41
N TYR A 42 -19.79 0.78 -1.41
CA TYR A 42 -19.47 1.58 -0.23
C TYR A 42 -20.15 2.96 -0.21
N GLY A 43 -20.99 3.27 -1.20
CA GLY A 43 -21.90 4.43 -1.17
C GLY A 43 -21.71 5.42 -2.31
N ASN A 44 -20.71 5.23 -3.18
CA ASN A 44 -20.58 6.02 -4.39
C ASN A 44 -21.76 5.72 -5.34
N LYS A 45 -22.27 6.74 -6.04
CA LYS A 45 -23.43 6.60 -6.94
C LYS A 45 -23.11 6.96 -8.39
N THR A 46 -21.88 7.38 -8.67
CA THR A 46 -21.48 7.97 -9.95
C THR A 46 -20.29 7.24 -10.58
N LEU A 47 -19.35 6.71 -9.79
CA LEU A 47 -18.33 5.79 -10.26
C LEU A 47 -18.95 4.44 -10.60
N ARG A 48 -18.52 3.84 -11.72
CA ARG A 48 -19.01 2.53 -12.14
C ARG A 48 -18.04 1.44 -11.68
N THR A 49 -18.40 0.77 -10.58
CA THR A 49 -17.65 -0.41 -10.09
C THR A 49 -18.52 -1.68 -10.05
N PRO A 50 -19.24 -2.04 -11.13
CA PRO A 50 -20.20 -3.14 -11.10
C PRO A 50 -19.58 -4.50 -10.75
N ASN A 51 -18.32 -4.76 -11.09
CA ASN A 51 -17.68 -6.05 -10.81
C ASN A 51 -17.20 -6.16 -9.36
N ILE A 52 -16.70 -5.07 -8.79
CA ILE A 52 -16.39 -4.98 -7.35
C ILE A 52 -17.68 -5.01 -6.53
N ASP A 53 -18.74 -4.37 -7.01
CA ASP A 53 -20.06 -4.43 -6.36
C ASP A 53 -20.64 -5.85 -6.41
N ARG A 54 -20.42 -6.55 -7.52
CA ARG A 54 -20.73 -7.99 -7.66
C ARG A 54 -19.99 -8.81 -6.61
N LEU A 55 -18.68 -8.62 -6.44
CA LEU A 55 -17.90 -9.27 -5.37
C LEU A 55 -18.51 -9.06 -3.98
N ALA A 56 -18.93 -7.83 -3.66
CA ALA A 56 -19.53 -7.53 -2.36
C ALA A 56 -20.90 -8.21 -2.19
N SER A 57 -21.74 -8.22 -3.23
CA SER A 57 -23.05 -8.87 -3.19
C SER A 57 -22.99 -10.39 -3.09
N GLU A 58 -21.95 -11.00 -3.67
CA GLU A 58 -21.72 -12.44 -3.68
C GLU A 58 -20.82 -12.92 -2.51
N GLY A 59 -20.44 -12.03 -1.60
CA GLY A 59 -19.51 -12.31 -0.51
C GLY A 59 -19.80 -11.53 0.76
N VAL A 60 -18.74 -11.18 1.48
CA VAL A 60 -18.73 -10.36 2.68
C VAL A 60 -18.12 -9.00 2.37
N LYS A 61 -18.80 -7.93 2.82
CA LYS A 61 -18.26 -6.58 2.87
C LYS A 61 -17.84 -6.20 4.28
N LEU A 62 -16.56 -5.91 4.47
CA LEU A 62 -15.99 -5.37 5.71
C LEU A 62 -16.16 -3.85 5.72
N THR A 63 -16.74 -3.28 6.76
CA THR A 63 -16.97 -1.81 6.85
C THR A 63 -15.95 -1.09 7.73
N GLN A 64 -15.20 -1.86 8.52
CA GLN A 64 -14.10 -1.39 9.37
C GLN A 64 -12.81 -2.15 9.09
N HIS A 65 -12.46 -2.24 7.80
CA HIS A 65 -11.20 -2.82 7.37
C HIS A 65 -10.08 -1.76 7.37
N LEU A 66 -8.95 -2.09 7.99
CA LEU A 66 -7.93 -1.11 8.38
C LEU A 66 -6.55 -1.49 7.82
N ALA A 67 -6.00 -0.61 6.98
CA ALA A 67 -4.60 -0.66 6.61
C ALA A 67 -3.72 -0.49 7.85
N ALA A 68 -2.64 -1.27 7.94
CA ALA A 68 -1.66 -1.15 9.02
C ALA A 68 -0.88 0.18 9.00
N SER A 69 -0.89 0.91 7.88
CA SER A 69 -0.22 2.20 7.71
C SER A 69 -0.87 3.02 6.60
N PRO A 70 -0.87 4.37 6.68
CA PRO A 70 -1.48 5.23 5.66
C PRO A 70 -0.57 5.48 4.43
N LEU A 71 0.39 4.59 4.15
CA LEU A 71 1.39 4.74 3.08
C LEU A 71 1.70 3.40 2.42
N CYS A 72 2.05 3.42 1.13
CA CYS A 72 2.18 2.24 0.29
C CYS A 72 3.16 1.20 0.86
N THR A 73 4.45 1.55 0.97
CA THR A 73 5.52 0.62 1.36
C THR A 73 5.26 -0.05 2.72
N PRO A 74 5.03 0.70 3.82
CA PRO A 74 4.74 0.07 5.11
C PRO A 74 3.45 -0.76 5.07
N SER A 75 2.38 -0.30 4.43
CA SER A 75 1.12 -1.05 4.39
C SER A 75 1.27 -2.38 3.64
N ARG A 76 1.98 -2.37 2.51
CA ARG A 76 2.28 -3.57 1.71
C ARG A 76 3.22 -4.52 2.47
N ALA A 77 4.18 -4.01 3.23
CA ALA A 77 5.04 -4.83 4.07
C ALA A 77 4.22 -5.57 5.13
N ALA A 78 3.28 -4.86 5.76
CA ALA A 78 2.39 -5.44 6.76
C ALA A 78 1.41 -6.46 6.17
N PHE A 79 0.83 -6.16 5.02
CA PHE A 79 -0.01 -7.10 4.27
C PHE A 79 0.74 -8.39 3.94
N MET A 80 1.98 -8.30 3.46
CA MET A 80 2.79 -9.46 3.09
C MET A 80 3.19 -10.33 4.29
N THR A 81 3.37 -9.74 5.48
CA THR A 81 3.98 -10.40 6.65
C THR A 81 3.03 -10.65 7.81
N GLY A 82 1.82 -10.07 7.79
CA GLY A 82 0.89 -10.10 8.93
C GLY A 82 1.41 -9.36 10.17
N ARG A 83 2.38 -8.46 10.00
CA ARG A 83 3.12 -7.80 11.08
C ARG A 83 3.13 -6.29 10.92
N TYR A 84 3.10 -5.55 12.02
CA TYR A 84 3.24 -4.09 11.96
C TYR A 84 4.55 -3.68 11.27
N PRO A 85 4.56 -2.61 10.45
CA PRO A 85 5.74 -2.19 9.68
C PRO A 85 6.98 -1.93 10.55
N VAL A 86 6.80 -1.49 11.79
CA VAL A 86 7.88 -1.25 12.76
C VAL A 86 8.62 -2.53 13.16
N ARG A 87 7.97 -3.71 13.09
CA ARG A 87 8.59 -5.00 13.47
C ARG A 87 9.64 -5.48 12.47
N SER A 88 9.56 -5.01 11.22
CA SER A 88 10.51 -5.33 10.14
C SER A 88 11.39 -4.13 9.79
N GLY A 89 11.28 -3.00 10.49
CA GLY A 89 12.01 -1.78 10.16
C GLY A 89 11.56 -1.14 8.84
N MET A 90 10.43 -1.58 8.28
CA MET A 90 9.79 -1.03 7.08
C MET A 90 8.95 0.21 7.40
N ALA A 91 9.45 1.04 8.31
CA ALA A 91 8.79 2.24 8.80
C ALA A 91 9.83 3.34 9.01
N SER A 92 9.71 4.43 8.27
CA SER A 92 10.72 5.49 8.28
C SER A 92 10.72 6.34 9.56
N GLN A 93 11.91 6.74 10.00
CA GLN A 93 12.08 7.78 11.02
C GLN A 93 12.25 9.18 10.40
N SER A 94 12.44 9.25 9.09
CA SER A 94 12.65 10.50 8.33
C SER A 94 11.39 10.90 7.55
N LEU A 95 11.45 12.01 6.80
CA LEU A 95 10.30 12.50 6.02
C LEU A 95 9.84 11.52 4.91
N PRO A 96 10.73 10.89 4.12
CA PRO A 96 10.31 9.87 3.15
C PRO A 96 9.78 8.62 3.84
N GLY A 97 8.51 8.30 3.64
CA GLY A 97 7.86 7.09 4.19
C GLY A 97 7.69 5.94 3.20
N VAL A 98 8.15 6.11 1.95
CA VAL A 98 8.09 5.12 0.87
C VAL A 98 9.37 5.18 0.03
N PHE A 99 9.73 4.08 -0.63
CA PHE A 99 10.89 4.08 -1.52
C PHE A 99 10.61 4.91 -2.77
N LEU A 100 11.59 5.72 -3.20
CA LEU A 100 11.47 6.55 -4.40
C LEU A 100 12.50 6.19 -5.49
N PHE A 101 13.40 5.26 -5.20
CA PHE A 101 14.45 4.80 -6.11
C PHE A 101 14.47 3.28 -6.18
N THR A 102 14.49 2.73 -7.39
CA THR A 102 14.65 1.28 -7.61
C THR A 102 16.04 0.80 -7.22
N ALA A 103 17.04 1.66 -7.44
CA ALA A 103 18.43 1.44 -7.09
C ALA A 103 18.74 1.96 -5.67
N SER A 104 17.95 1.52 -4.70
CA SER A 104 18.18 1.74 -3.27
C SER A 104 18.33 0.37 -2.59
N SER A 105 19.03 0.30 -1.45
CA SER A 105 19.32 -0.99 -0.80
C SER A 105 18.30 -1.40 0.26
N GLY A 106 17.39 -0.51 0.64
CA GLY A 106 16.31 -0.81 1.55
C GLY A 106 15.22 -1.65 0.90
N GLY A 107 14.63 -2.55 1.68
CA GLY A 107 13.50 -3.36 1.23
C GLY A 107 12.97 -4.26 2.33
N LEU A 108 11.98 -5.10 2.00
CA LEU A 108 11.44 -6.07 2.93
C LEU A 108 12.58 -6.99 3.41
N PRO A 109 12.92 -7.02 4.70
CA PRO A 109 14.07 -7.76 5.18
C PRO A 109 14.06 -9.22 4.75
N THR A 110 15.22 -9.78 4.41
CA THR A 110 15.37 -11.16 3.94
C THR A 110 14.98 -12.21 4.97
N ASN A 111 14.93 -11.84 6.25
CA ASN A 111 14.48 -12.70 7.35
C ASN A 111 12.96 -12.63 7.59
N GLU A 112 12.23 -11.74 6.91
CA GLU A 112 10.76 -11.71 6.98
C GLU A 112 10.12 -12.76 6.09
N ILE A 113 9.09 -13.42 6.64
CA ILE A 113 8.37 -14.50 5.96
C ILE A 113 7.08 -13.90 5.42
N THR A 114 6.86 -14.04 4.12
CA THR A 114 5.60 -13.62 3.49
C THR A 114 4.58 -14.75 3.46
N PHE A 115 3.30 -14.43 3.35
CA PHE A 115 2.28 -15.45 3.10
C PHE A 115 2.57 -16.21 1.79
N ALA A 116 3.17 -15.55 0.79
CA ALA A 116 3.54 -16.21 -0.46
C ALA A 116 4.60 -17.29 -0.23
N LYS A 117 5.56 -17.05 0.66
CA LYS A 117 6.56 -18.06 1.04
C LYS A 117 5.91 -19.24 1.76
N LEU A 118 5.02 -18.98 2.72
CA LEU A 118 4.26 -20.02 3.41
C LEU A 118 3.44 -20.89 2.45
N LEU A 119 2.73 -20.26 1.51
CA LEU A 119 1.90 -20.97 0.54
C LEU A 119 2.74 -21.74 -0.49
N LYS A 120 3.86 -21.17 -0.95
CA LYS A 120 4.80 -21.85 -1.84
C LYS A 120 5.37 -23.12 -1.18
N ASP A 121 5.67 -23.07 0.10
CA ASP A 121 6.14 -24.24 0.86
C ASP A 121 5.04 -25.31 1.01
N GLN A 122 3.76 -24.91 0.93
CA GLN A 122 2.61 -25.80 0.77
C GLN A 122 2.27 -26.12 -0.70
N SER A 123 3.25 -26.04 -1.61
CA SER A 123 3.12 -26.38 -3.04
C SER A 123 2.08 -25.58 -3.81
N TYR A 124 1.78 -24.35 -3.37
CA TYR A 124 1.01 -23.43 -4.20
C TYR A 124 1.88 -22.87 -5.32
N SER A 125 1.31 -22.75 -6.52
CA SER A 125 1.86 -21.83 -7.52
C SER A 125 1.63 -20.40 -7.08
N THR A 126 2.67 -19.57 -7.00
CA THR A 126 2.56 -18.20 -6.47
C THR A 126 2.97 -17.16 -7.52
N ALA A 127 2.12 -16.17 -7.77
CA ALA A 127 2.41 -15.07 -8.69
C ALA A 127 2.08 -13.70 -8.10
N LEU A 128 2.95 -12.72 -8.36
CA LEU A 128 2.69 -11.30 -8.15
C LEU A 128 2.58 -10.62 -9.51
N ILE A 129 1.43 -9.98 -9.76
CA ILE A 129 1.17 -9.21 -10.97
C ILE A 129 0.93 -7.75 -10.58
N GLY A 130 1.80 -6.85 -11.04
CA GLY A 130 1.74 -5.40 -10.81
C GLY A 130 2.75 -4.87 -9.80
N LYS A 131 2.32 -4.03 -8.85
CA LYS A 131 3.19 -3.25 -7.96
C LYS A 131 3.74 -4.09 -6.78
N TRP A 132 5.05 -4.01 -6.56
CA TRP A 132 5.73 -4.58 -5.39
C TRP A 132 5.93 -3.54 -4.27
N HIS A 133 6.79 -2.56 -4.52
CA HIS A 133 7.12 -1.43 -3.64
C HIS A 133 7.81 -1.78 -2.30
N LEU A 134 8.55 -2.90 -2.26
CA LEU A 134 9.26 -3.39 -1.07
C LEU A 134 10.75 -3.63 -1.32
N GLY A 135 11.39 -2.81 -2.17
CA GLY A 135 12.81 -2.90 -2.49
C GLY A 135 13.13 -3.85 -3.64
N MET A 136 14.41 -3.95 -3.99
CA MET A 136 14.89 -4.76 -5.12
C MET A 136 16.16 -5.56 -4.77
N SER A 137 17.28 -4.87 -4.56
CA SER A 137 18.61 -5.49 -4.37
C SER A 137 19.35 -4.81 -3.20
N CYS A 138 20.34 -5.48 -2.62
CA CYS A 138 21.02 -5.02 -1.40
C CYS A 138 22.43 -4.47 -1.70
N HIS A 139 23.32 -5.34 -2.16
CA HIS A 139 24.74 -5.11 -2.34
C HIS A 139 25.14 -5.07 -3.81
N SER A 140 24.51 -5.91 -4.64
CA SER A 140 24.73 -5.99 -6.08
C SER A 140 23.41 -5.86 -6.82
N LYS A 141 23.40 -5.19 -7.97
CA LYS A 141 22.21 -5.08 -8.84
C LYS A 141 21.54 -6.41 -9.17
N THR A 142 22.25 -7.54 -9.10
CA THR A 142 21.71 -8.88 -9.39
C THR A 142 21.54 -9.79 -8.17
N ASP A 143 21.75 -9.32 -6.94
CA ASP A 143 21.49 -10.17 -5.76
C ASP A 143 19.99 -10.32 -5.48
N PHE A 144 19.19 -9.34 -5.92
CA PHE A 144 17.74 -9.34 -5.83
C PHE A 144 17.21 -9.71 -4.44
N CYS A 145 17.93 -9.33 -3.38
CA CYS A 145 17.63 -9.76 -2.01
C CYS A 145 16.19 -9.43 -1.56
N HIS A 146 15.60 -8.37 -2.11
CA HIS A 146 14.25 -7.89 -1.78
C HIS A 146 13.24 -8.13 -2.91
N HIS A 147 13.65 -8.79 -3.99
CA HIS A 147 12.80 -9.06 -5.14
C HIS A 147 11.67 -10.05 -4.78
N PRO A 148 10.46 -9.95 -5.38
CA PRO A 148 9.33 -10.84 -5.08
C PRO A 148 9.67 -12.34 -5.13
N LEU A 149 10.53 -12.76 -6.08
CA LEU A 149 10.94 -14.16 -6.21
C LEU A 149 11.77 -14.69 -5.02
N HIS A 150 12.45 -13.82 -4.28
CA HIS A 150 13.14 -14.16 -3.03
C HIS A 150 12.20 -14.11 -1.81
N HIS A 151 10.99 -13.58 -1.98
CA HIS A 151 9.95 -13.50 -0.96
C HIS A 151 8.74 -14.39 -1.29
N GLY A 152 8.99 -15.56 -1.87
CA GLY A 152 7.99 -16.63 -1.99
C GLY A 152 7.15 -16.62 -3.26
N PHE A 153 7.30 -15.65 -4.15
CA PHE A 153 6.66 -15.70 -5.47
C PHE A 153 7.46 -16.59 -6.44
N SER A 154 6.79 -17.38 -7.26
CA SER A 154 7.42 -18.18 -8.32
C SER A 154 7.39 -17.45 -9.67
N TYR A 155 6.48 -16.47 -9.82
CA TYR A 155 6.37 -15.62 -10.99
C TYR A 155 6.13 -14.17 -10.60
N PHE A 156 6.76 -13.24 -11.32
CA PHE A 156 6.52 -11.81 -11.18
C PHE A 156 6.37 -11.14 -12.54
N TYR A 157 5.34 -10.32 -12.71
CA TYR A 157 5.20 -9.40 -13.85
C TYR A 157 4.68 -8.07 -13.34
N GLY A 158 5.44 -6.99 -13.48
CA GLY A 158 5.01 -5.69 -13.00
C GLY A 158 6.14 -4.73 -12.70
N ILE A 159 5.98 -3.91 -11.65
CA ILE A 159 6.93 -2.87 -11.29
C ILE A 159 7.47 -3.06 -9.88
N SER A 160 8.76 -2.75 -9.70
CA SER A 160 9.46 -2.87 -8.43
C SER A 160 9.13 -1.76 -7.43
N LEU A 161 8.97 -0.54 -7.94
CA LEU A 161 8.71 0.67 -7.16
C LEU A 161 7.21 0.96 -7.10
N THR A 162 6.78 2.11 -7.61
CA THR A 162 5.39 2.55 -7.66
C THR A 162 5.20 3.43 -8.90
N ASN A 163 3.95 3.52 -9.37
CA ASN A 163 3.60 4.54 -10.36
C ASN A 163 3.72 5.92 -9.71
N LEU A 164 4.23 6.92 -10.44
CA LEU A 164 4.41 8.30 -9.95
C LEU A 164 4.12 9.27 -11.10
N ARG A 165 3.79 10.53 -10.77
CA ARG A 165 3.68 11.62 -11.77
C ARG A 165 4.91 11.65 -12.70
N ASP A 166 6.10 11.53 -12.13
CA ASP A 166 7.37 11.55 -12.86
C ASP A 166 7.56 10.38 -13.85
N CYS A 167 6.79 9.29 -13.71
CA CYS A 167 6.81 8.18 -14.66
C CYS A 167 6.08 8.51 -15.98
N LYS A 168 5.17 9.49 -15.97
CA LYS A 168 4.39 9.94 -17.13
C LYS A 168 4.69 11.40 -17.47
N PRO A 169 5.30 11.69 -18.62
CA PRO A 169 5.59 13.06 -19.02
C PRO A 169 4.31 13.92 -19.07
N GLY A 170 4.37 15.11 -18.47
CA GLY A 170 3.25 16.06 -18.46
C GLY A 170 2.42 16.08 -17.18
N GLU A 171 2.57 15.09 -16.28
CA GLU A 171 1.77 14.98 -15.04
C GLU A 171 2.37 15.74 -13.84
N GLY A 172 3.48 16.45 -14.04
CA GLY A 172 4.22 17.14 -12.97
C GLY A 172 5.20 16.21 -12.24
N SER A 173 5.58 16.59 -11.01
CA SER A 173 6.60 15.88 -10.23
C SER A 173 6.22 15.75 -8.76
N VAL A 174 6.39 14.56 -8.19
CA VAL A 174 6.24 14.32 -6.74
C VAL A 174 7.40 14.92 -5.94
N PHE A 175 8.51 15.26 -6.60
CA PHE A 175 9.69 15.84 -5.97
C PHE A 175 9.63 17.36 -5.85
N THR A 176 8.53 18.00 -6.23
CA THR A 176 8.41 19.47 -6.28
C THR A 176 8.82 20.17 -4.97
N TRP A 177 8.39 19.63 -3.83
CA TRP A 177 8.78 20.16 -2.52
C TRP A 177 10.30 20.05 -2.29
N GLY A 178 10.89 18.91 -2.63
CA GLY A 178 12.32 18.66 -2.57
C GLY A 178 13.11 19.58 -3.52
N PHE A 179 12.67 19.73 -4.77
CA PHE A 179 13.27 20.64 -5.75
C PHE A 179 13.25 22.08 -5.27
N ARG A 180 12.15 22.54 -4.67
CA ARG A 180 12.08 23.89 -4.12
C ARG A 180 13.14 24.11 -3.04
N LYS A 181 13.32 23.14 -2.14
CA LYS A 181 14.26 23.25 -1.00
C LYS A 181 15.73 23.06 -1.40
N VAL A 182 16.02 22.11 -2.28
CA VAL A 182 17.40 21.68 -2.59
C VAL A 182 17.95 22.34 -3.84
N VAL A 183 17.09 22.79 -4.76
CA VAL A 183 17.51 23.36 -6.05
C VAL A 183 17.11 24.83 -6.16
N PHE A 184 15.80 25.13 -6.14
CA PHE A 184 15.32 26.46 -6.53
C PHE A 184 15.66 27.55 -5.50
N ILE A 185 15.46 27.31 -4.20
CA ILE A 185 15.82 28.28 -3.16
C ILE A 185 17.34 28.54 -3.15
N PRO A 186 18.23 27.52 -3.14
CA PRO A 186 19.67 27.75 -3.26
C PRO A 186 20.08 28.50 -4.53
N LEU A 187 19.55 28.14 -5.70
CA LEU A 187 19.82 28.87 -6.95
C LEU A 187 19.35 30.33 -6.89
N GLN A 188 18.20 30.59 -6.28
CA GLN A 188 17.69 31.96 -6.08
C GLN A 188 18.61 32.76 -5.16
N ILE A 189 19.08 32.18 -4.05
CA ILE A 189 20.02 32.83 -3.13
C ILE A 189 21.33 33.14 -3.87
N ILE A 190 21.88 32.19 -4.63
CA ILE A 190 23.10 32.38 -5.41
C ILE A 190 22.89 33.50 -6.45
N GLY A 191 21.77 33.48 -7.16
CA GLY A 191 21.42 34.49 -8.16
C GLY A 191 21.29 35.90 -7.57
N ILE A 192 20.56 36.05 -6.46
CA ILE A 192 20.43 37.34 -5.75
C ILE A 192 21.81 37.80 -5.27
N THR A 193 22.60 36.90 -4.67
CA THR A 193 23.94 37.22 -4.18
C THR A 193 24.85 37.70 -5.32
N LEU A 194 24.86 37.01 -6.47
CA LEU A 194 25.62 37.40 -7.66
C LEU A 194 25.22 38.79 -8.16
N LEU A 195 23.92 39.05 -8.30
CA LEU A 195 23.40 40.34 -8.77
C LEU A 195 23.74 41.48 -7.80
N THR A 196 23.58 41.25 -6.49
CA THR A 196 23.91 42.24 -5.47
C THR A 196 25.42 42.53 -5.43
N LEU A 197 26.28 41.50 -5.46
CA LEU A 197 27.73 41.68 -5.49
C LEU A 197 28.20 42.40 -6.76
N ALA A 198 27.61 42.08 -7.91
CA ALA A 198 27.90 42.78 -9.17
C ALA A 198 27.52 44.25 -9.09
N ALA A 199 26.34 44.57 -8.55
CA ALA A 199 25.89 45.95 -8.37
C ALA A 199 26.80 46.73 -7.42
N LEU A 200 27.14 46.16 -6.25
CA LEU A 200 28.04 46.81 -5.29
C LEU A 200 29.45 47.04 -5.85
N SER A 201 29.96 46.08 -6.63
CA SER A 201 31.26 46.23 -7.29
C SER A 201 31.25 47.26 -8.41
N CYS A 202 30.16 47.34 -9.18
CA CYS A 202 30.00 48.32 -10.26
C CYS A 202 29.83 49.75 -9.71
N LEU A 203 29.11 49.89 -8.59
CA LEU A 203 28.93 51.17 -7.88
C LEU A 203 30.18 51.60 -7.08
N GLY A 204 31.25 50.80 -7.07
CA GLY A 204 32.47 51.08 -6.32
C GLY A 204 32.32 50.98 -4.80
N LEU A 205 31.21 50.42 -4.31
CA LEU A 205 30.89 50.30 -2.88
C LEU A 205 31.62 49.12 -2.22
N LEU A 206 32.02 48.10 -2.99
CA LEU A 206 32.72 46.93 -2.50
C LEU A 206 33.62 46.35 -3.60
N ARG A 207 34.90 46.09 -3.32
CA ARG A 207 35.77 45.35 -4.26
C ARG A 207 35.54 43.85 -4.09
N VAL A 208 34.93 43.22 -5.09
CA VAL A 208 34.67 41.77 -5.10
C VAL A 208 35.67 41.09 -6.05
N PRO A 209 36.47 40.11 -5.60
CA PRO A 209 37.41 39.42 -6.46
C PRO A 209 36.69 38.52 -7.47
N LEU A 210 37.21 38.42 -8.69
CA LEU A 210 36.67 37.57 -9.77
C LEU A 210 36.47 36.11 -9.34
N GLY A 211 37.33 35.59 -8.45
CA GLY A 211 37.21 34.24 -7.91
C GLY A 211 35.90 33.99 -7.14
N VAL A 212 35.31 35.00 -6.52
CA VAL A 212 34.00 34.87 -5.84
C VAL A 212 32.87 34.72 -6.86
N PHE A 213 32.89 35.49 -7.94
CA PHE A 213 31.93 35.33 -9.04
C PHE A 213 32.05 33.96 -9.69
N PHE A 214 33.27 33.49 -9.94
CA PHE A 214 33.52 32.17 -10.49
C PHE A 214 32.98 31.06 -9.59
N SER A 215 33.27 31.10 -8.28
CA SER A 215 32.80 30.10 -7.32
C SER A 215 31.28 30.04 -7.24
N LEU A 216 30.59 31.19 -7.23
CA LEU A 216 29.13 31.25 -7.22
C LEU A 216 28.51 30.72 -8.52
N LEU A 217 29.07 31.09 -9.68
CA LEU A 217 28.62 30.57 -10.98
C LEU A 217 28.87 29.06 -11.10
N PHE A 218 30.02 28.57 -10.64
CA PHE A 218 30.34 27.15 -10.62
C PHE A 218 29.35 26.37 -9.75
N LEU A 219 29.04 26.87 -8.54
CA LEU A 219 28.05 26.25 -7.66
C LEU A 219 26.65 26.23 -8.30
N ALA A 220 26.23 27.32 -8.92
CA ALA A 220 24.95 27.38 -9.64
C ALA A 220 24.91 26.38 -10.80
N ALA A 221 25.99 26.30 -11.60
CA ALA A 221 26.10 25.35 -12.69
C ALA A 221 26.04 23.90 -12.19
N LEU A 222 26.76 23.57 -11.11
CA LEU A 222 26.74 22.24 -10.51
C LEU A 222 25.32 21.84 -10.05
N ILE A 223 24.63 22.71 -9.32
CA ILE A 223 23.25 22.47 -8.86
C ILE A 223 22.32 22.26 -10.07
N LEU A 224 22.43 23.12 -11.09
CA LEU A 224 21.60 23.03 -12.28
C LEU A 224 21.88 21.76 -13.08
N THR A 225 23.14 21.35 -13.26
CA THR A 225 23.51 20.11 -13.95
C THR A 225 22.97 18.88 -13.23
N LEU A 226 23.08 18.81 -11.90
CA LEU A 226 22.52 17.72 -11.11
C LEU A 226 20.99 17.66 -11.23
N PHE A 227 20.33 18.82 -11.20
CA PHE A 227 18.88 18.91 -11.36
C PHE A 227 18.42 18.46 -12.76
N LEU A 228 19.07 18.95 -13.83
CA LEU A 228 18.78 18.53 -15.19
C LEU A 228 19.06 17.04 -15.40
N GLY A 229 20.13 16.52 -14.81
CA GLY A 229 20.44 15.09 -14.78
C GLY A 229 19.32 14.29 -14.11
N PHE A 230 18.85 14.72 -12.93
CA PHE A 230 17.73 14.08 -12.25
C PHE A 230 16.49 14.04 -13.13
N LEU A 231 16.07 15.18 -13.71
CA LEU A 231 14.89 15.24 -14.58
C LEU A 231 15.00 14.33 -15.80
N HIS A 232 16.19 14.20 -16.38
CA HIS A 232 16.44 13.36 -17.53
C HIS A 232 16.43 11.87 -17.19
N TYR A 233 17.08 11.48 -16.09
CA TYR A 233 17.33 10.07 -15.76
C TYR A 233 16.30 9.45 -14.82
N PHE A 234 15.57 10.22 -14.00
CA PHE A 234 14.68 9.67 -13.00
C PHE A 234 13.67 8.66 -13.60
N ARG A 235 12.99 9.06 -14.68
CA ARG A 235 11.96 8.23 -15.33
C ARG A 235 12.53 6.94 -15.92
N PRO A 236 13.54 6.96 -16.82
CA PRO A 236 14.13 5.72 -17.32
C PRO A 236 14.69 4.80 -16.23
N LEU A 237 15.27 5.37 -15.17
CA LEU A 237 15.93 4.58 -14.13
C LEU A 237 14.99 4.02 -13.06
N ASN A 238 13.78 4.54 -12.90
CA ASN A 238 12.87 4.12 -11.81
C ASN A 238 11.50 3.63 -12.28
N CYS A 239 11.11 3.94 -13.51
CA CYS A 239 9.80 3.57 -14.05
C CYS A 239 10.00 2.56 -15.17
N PHE A 240 10.00 1.27 -14.86
CA PHE A 240 10.17 0.19 -15.83
C PHE A 240 9.39 -1.07 -15.43
N MET A 241 9.00 -1.86 -16.43
CA MET A 241 8.36 -3.17 -16.24
C MET A 241 9.42 -4.26 -16.13
N MET A 242 9.13 -5.23 -15.28
CA MET A 242 9.92 -6.43 -15.09
C MET A 242 9.08 -7.68 -15.29
N ARG A 243 9.73 -8.72 -15.79
CA ARG A 243 9.24 -10.10 -15.74
C ARG A 243 10.32 -10.92 -15.05
N ASN A 244 10.00 -11.45 -13.88
CA ASN A 244 10.97 -12.05 -12.96
C ASN A 244 12.16 -11.08 -12.76
N TYR A 245 13.40 -11.55 -12.90
CA TYR A 245 14.60 -10.75 -12.70
C TYR A 245 14.97 -9.81 -13.86
N GLU A 246 14.25 -9.87 -14.99
CA GLU A 246 14.61 -9.11 -16.19
C GLU A 246 13.69 -7.91 -16.42
N ILE A 247 14.28 -6.81 -16.90
CA ILE A 247 13.52 -5.66 -17.40
C ILE A 247 12.95 -6.01 -18.78
N THR A 248 11.64 -5.86 -18.94
CA THR A 248 10.95 -6.07 -20.23
C THR A 248 10.66 -4.76 -20.95
N GLN A 249 10.47 -3.65 -20.23
CA GLN A 249 10.17 -2.35 -20.83
C GLN A 249 10.70 -1.19 -19.98
N GLN A 250 11.59 -0.37 -20.55
CA GLN A 250 12.24 0.76 -19.89
C GLN A 250 12.37 1.93 -20.88
N PRO A 251 11.81 3.12 -20.59
CA PRO A 251 10.86 3.37 -19.50
C PRO A 251 9.54 2.63 -19.71
N MET A 252 8.77 2.48 -18.64
CA MET A 252 7.43 1.91 -18.64
C MET A 252 6.51 2.67 -19.61
N SER A 253 5.77 1.92 -20.43
CA SER A 253 4.69 2.45 -21.26
C SER A 253 3.34 2.22 -20.59
N TYR A 254 2.45 3.20 -20.71
CA TYR A 254 1.06 3.11 -20.25
C TYR A 254 0.14 2.49 -21.31
N ASP A 255 0.66 2.16 -22.49
CA ASP A 255 -0.11 1.53 -23.57
C ASP A 255 -0.73 0.22 -23.08
N ASN A 256 -2.06 0.24 -22.93
CA ASN A 256 -2.88 -0.87 -22.45
C ASN A 256 -2.27 -1.59 -21.22
N LEU A 257 -1.72 -0.82 -20.27
CA LEU A 257 -0.99 -1.37 -19.14
C LEU A 257 -1.88 -2.23 -18.25
N THR A 258 -3.10 -1.78 -17.96
CA THR A 258 -4.06 -2.56 -17.17
C THR A 258 -4.47 -3.84 -17.90
N GLN A 259 -4.73 -3.78 -19.21
CA GLN A 259 -5.04 -4.98 -20.01
C GLN A 259 -3.88 -5.99 -20.00
N ARG A 260 -2.63 -5.54 -20.02
CA ARG A 260 -1.46 -6.42 -19.91
C ARG A 260 -1.39 -7.11 -18.55
N LEU A 261 -1.64 -6.38 -17.46
CA LEU A 261 -1.74 -6.98 -16.12
C LEU A 261 -2.89 -8.01 -16.05
N THR A 262 -4.06 -7.69 -16.62
CA THR A 262 -5.20 -8.61 -16.70
C THR A 262 -4.85 -9.87 -17.49
N ALA A 263 -4.19 -9.73 -18.64
CA ALA A 263 -3.80 -10.86 -19.48
C ALA A 263 -2.79 -11.77 -18.78
N GLU A 264 -1.79 -11.20 -18.09
CA GLU A 264 -0.79 -11.95 -17.33
C GLU A 264 -1.41 -12.71 -16.14
N ALA A 265 -2.35 -12.07 -15.44
CA ALA A 265 -3.14 -12.72 -14.38
C ALA A 265 -4.02 -13.85 -14.93
N ALA A 266 -4.71 -13.62 -16.05
CA ALA A 266 -5.54 -14.63 -16.71
C ALA A 266 -4.71 -15.84 -17.15
N GLN A 267 -3.56 -15.60 -17.81
CA GLN A 267 -2.63 -16.65 -18.21
C GLN A 267 -2.06 -17.43 -17.00
N PHE A 268 -1.90 -16.78 -15.85
CA PHE A 268 -1.48 -17.46 -14.63
C PHE A 268 -2.55 -18.39 -14.08
N ILE A 269 -3.80 -17.96 -14.08
CA ILE A 269 -4.92 -18.81 -13.67
C ILE A 269 -5.05 -20.00 -14.64
N GLN A 270 -5.03 -19.75 -15.95
CA GLN A 270 -5.19 -20.78 -16.98
C GLN A 270 -4.13 -21.88 -16.91
N ARG A 271 -2.87 -21.55 -16.60
CA ARG A 271 -1.79 -22.56 -16.48
C ARG A 271 -1.78 -23.31 -15.14
N ASN A 272 -2.67 -22.98 -14.20
CA ASN A 272 -2.77 -23.59 -12.88
C ASN A 272 -4.20 -24.07 -12.57
N THR A 273 -4.96 -24.48 -13.57
CA THR A 273 -6.36 -24.95 -13.39
C THR A 273 -6.47 -26.19 -12.50
N GLU A 274 -5.45 -27.04 -12.49
CA GLU A 274 -5.45 -28.34 -11.80
C GLU A 274 -4.71 -28.34 -10.45
N ALA A 275 -4.06 -27.23 -10.08
CA ALA A 275 -3.26 -27.10 -8.87
C ALA A 275 -3.62 -25.83 -8.10
N PRO A 276 -3.55 -25.83 -6.75
CA PRO A 276 -3.86 -24.65 -5.97
C PRO A 276 -2.87 -23.52 -6.28
N PHE A 277 -3.40 -22.31 -6.51
CA PHE A 277 -2.59 -21.13 -6.79
C PHE A 277 -2.88 -19.96 -5.86
N LEU A 278 -1.87 -19.11 -5.69
CA LEU A 278 -1.93 -17.80 -5.08
C LEU A 278 -1.60 -16.76 -6.16
N LEU A 279 -2.58 -15.91 -6.47
CA LEU A 279 -2.39 -14.73 -7.31
C LEU A 279 -2.49 -13.49 -6.43
N VAL A 280 -1.44 -12.67 -6.42
CA VAL A 280 -1.52 -11.29 -5.92
C VAL A 280 -1.58 -10.36 -7.11
N LEU A 281 -2.75 -9.78 -7.35
CA LEU A 281 -2.99 -8.80 -8.40
C LEU A 281 -2.98 -7.40 -7.77
N SER A 282 -1.79 -6.80 -7.74
CA SER A 282 -1.57 -5.48 -7.17
C SER A 282 -1.54 -4.43 -8.27
N TYR A 283 -2.67 -3.80 -8.55
CA TYR A 283 -2.75 -2.81 -9.61
C TYR A 283 -1.84 -1.60 -9.37
N LEU A 284 -1.47 -0.93 -10.46
CA LEU A 284 -0.92 0.42 -10.44
C LEU A 284 -2.04 1.47 -10.30
N HIS A 285 -3.25 1.10 -10.72
CA HIS A 285 -4.45 1.89 -10.45
C HIS A 285 -4.77 1.86 -8.95
N VAL A 286 -5.16 2.98 -8.37
CA VAL A 286 -5.46 4.31 -8.96
C VAL A 286 -4.44 5.37 -8.53
N HIS A 287 -3.21 4.97 -8.26
CA HIS A 287 -2.14 5.87 -7.86
C HIS A 287 -1.75 6.85 -8.98
N THR A 288 -1.32 8.06 -8.58
CA THR A 288 -0.95 9.15 -9.48
C THR A 288 0.13 8.81 -10.52
N ALA A 289 0.11 9.65 -11.56
CA ALA A 289 0.11 9.36 -12.99
C ALA A 289 -1.07 8.49 -13.43
N LEU A 290 -2.28 9.04 -13.37
CA LEU A 290 -3.49 8.38 -13.85
C LEU A 290 -3.40 8.09 -15.36
N PHE A 291 -3.97 6.97 -15.76
CA PHE A 291 -4.02 6.53 -17.15
C PHE A 291 -5.29 5.72 -17.37
N SER A 292 -5.68 5.60 -18.63
CA SER A 292 -6.72 4.66 -19.03
C SER A 292 -6.54 4.23 -20.48
N SER A 293 -7.13 3.10 -20.85
CA SER A 293 -7.23 2.67 -22.23
C SER A 293 -8.25 3.51 -23.00
N LYS A 294 -8.25 3.38 -24.33
CA LYS A 294 -9.18 4.12 -25.21
C LYS A 294 -10.65 3.83 -24.89
N GLU A 295 -10.92 2.64 -24.37
CA GLU A 295 -12.25 2.17 -24.01
C GLU A 295 -12.81 2.89 -22.77
N PHE A 296 -11.96 3.44 -21.90
CA PHE A 296 -12.38 4.11 -20.66
C PHE A 296 -12.11 5.62 -20.68
N ALA A 297 -11.16 6.09 -21.48
CA ALA A 297 -10.78 7.49 -21.54
C ALA A 297 -11.96 8.45 -21.76
N SER A 298 -12.06 9.46 -20.89
CA SER A 298 -13.04 10.56 -20.91
C SER A 298 -14.49 10.10 -20.80
N LYS A 299 -14.77 8.99 -20.09
CA LYS A 299 -16.14 8.48 -19.91
C LYS A 299 -16.69 8.64 -18.51
N SER A 300 -15.83 8.72 -17.51
CA SER A 300 -16.24 8.84 -16.12
C SER A 300 -16.61 10.26 -15.76
N LYS A 301 -17.57 10.40 -14.84
CA LYS A 301 -17.94 11.68 -14.23
C LYS A 301 -16.86 12.23 -13.30
N HIS A 302 -15.92 11.38 -12.88
CA HIS A 302 -14.84 11.73 -11.96
C HIS A 302 -13.51 11.97 -12.70
N GLY A 303 -13.61 12.37 -13.99
CA GLY A 303 -12.46 12.61 -14.84
C GLY A 303 -11.54 11.40 -14.98
N VAL A 304 -10.25 11.66 -15.16
CA VAL A 304 -9.23 10.62 -15.37
C VAL A 304 -9.08 9.66 -14.18
N TYR A 305 -9.42 10.09 -12.96
CA TYR A 305 -9.43 9.21 -11.79
C TYR A 305 -10.52 8.16 -11.94
N GLY A 306 -11.74 8.61 -12.26
CA GLY A 306 -12.85 7.71 -12.49
C GLY A 306 -12.64 6.77 -13.67
N ASP A 307 -12.03 7.24 -14.76
CA ASP A 307 -11.70 6.38 -15.90
C ASP A 307 -10.76 5.22 -15.46
N ALA A 308 -9.77 5.52 -14.63
CA ALA A 308 -8.85 4.53 -14.07
C ALA A 308 -9.53 3.54 -13.09
N VAL A 309 -10.44 4.04 -12.24
CA VAL A 309 -11.25 3.19 -11.34
C VAL A 309 -12.16 2.25 -12.14
N GLU A 310 -12.87 2.77 -13.14
CA GLU A 310 -13.79 2.00 -13.98
C GLU A 310 -13.03 0.94 -14.82
N GLU A 311 -11.81 1.24 -15.27
CA GLU A 311 -10.95 0.28 -15.97
C GLU A 311 -10.39 -0.81 -15.04
N MET A 312 -10.00 -0.43 -13.81
CA MET A 312 -9.60 -1.41 -12.79
C MET A 312 -10.76 -2.36 -12.45
N ASP A 313 -11.97 -1.84 -12.31
CA ASP A 313 -13.18 -2.67 -12.09
C ASP A 313 -13.42 -3.63 -13.26
N TRP A 314 -13.26 -3.16 -14.51
CA TRP A 314 -13.32 -4.04 -15.68
C TRP A 314 -12.32 -5.20 -15.60
N SER A 315 -11.08 -4.92 -15.19
CA SER A 315 -10.05 -5.95 -15.03
C SER A 315 -10.44 -6.97 -13.95
N VAL A 316 -11.02 -6.52 -12.84
CA VAL A 316 -11.60 -7.43 -11.83
C VAL A 316 -12.67 -8.31 -12.48
N GLY A 317 -13.60 -7.73 -13.24
CA GLY A 317 -14.63 -8.47 -13.98
C GLY A 317 -14.08 -9.54 -14.91
N GLN A 318 -12.99 -9.25 -15.65
CA GLN A 318 -12.35 -10.23 -16.52
C GLN A 318 -11.84 -11.45 -15.74
N ILE A 319 -11.22 -11.23 -14.58
CA ILE A 319 -10.74 -12.32 -13.73
C ILE A 319 -11.92 -13.15 -13.19
N LEU A 320 -13.01 -12.50 -12.75
CA LEU A 320 -14.17 -13.23 -12.25
C LEU A 320 -14.82 -14.08 -13.34
N ASN A 321 -15.01 -13.53 -14.53
CA ASN A 321 -15.61 -14.24 -15.66
C ASN A 321 -14.75 -15.45 -16.06
N LEU A 322 -13.42 -15.31 -16.04
CA LEU A 322 -12.50 -16.42 -16.30
C LEU A 322 -12.62 -17.53 -15.24
N LEU A 323 -12.78 -17.19 -13.96
CA LEU A 323 -12.99 -18.20 -12.91
C LEU A 323 -14.32 -18.93 -13.08
N ASP A 324 -15.35 -18.24 -13.54
CA ASP A 324 -16.65 -18.83 -13.85
C ASP A 324 -16.53 -19.76 -15.08
N GLU A 325 -15.84 -19.34 -16.14
CA GLU A 325 -15.55 -20.14 -17.35
C GLU A 325 -14.77 -21.43 -17.03
N LEU A 326 -13.70 -21.31 -16.24
CA LEU A 326 -12.85 -22.43 -15.83
C LEU A 326 -13.47 -23.24 -14.68
N LYS A 327 -14.66 -22.87 -14.19
CA LYS A 327 -15.37 -23.50 -13.06
C LYS A 327 -14.54 -23.54 -11.76
N LEU A 328 -13.66 -22.56 -11.57
CA LEU A 328 -12.80 -22.43 -10.38
C LEU A 328 -13.43 -21.55 -9.29
N ALA A 329 -14.44 -20.75 -9.63
CA ALA A 329 -15.03 -19.75 -8.72
C ALA A 329 -15.45 -20.33 -7.36
N ASN A 330 -16.09 -21.50 -7.33
CA ASN A 330 -16.54 -22.13 -6.08
C ASN A 330 -15.39 -22.55 -5.15
N ASN A 331 -14.20 -22.84 -5.68
CA ASN A 331 -13.03 -23.22 -4.88
C ASN A 331 -11.95 -22.13 -4.85
N THR A 332 -12.34 -20.87 -5.04
CA THR A 332 -11.42 -19.74 -5.01
C THR A 332 -11.87 -18.72 -3.98
N LEU A 333 -10.99 -18.40 -3.02
CA LEU A 333 -11.12 -17.23 -2.16
C LEU A 333 -10.62 -16.01 -2.94
N ILE A 334 -11.46 -14.98 -3.04
CA ILE A 334 -11.08 -13.68 -3.61
C ILE A 334 -11.17 -12.64 -2.51
N TYR A 335 -10.10 -11.87 -2.34
CA TYR A 335 -10.05 -10.70 -1.45
C TYR A 335 -9.78 -9.45 -2.29
N PHE A 336 -10.57 -8.40 -2.10
CA PHE A 336 -10.35 -7.09 -2.73
C PHE A 336 -10.14 -6.03 -1.66
N THR A 337 -9.10 -5.21 -1.83
CA THR A 337 -8.76 -4.12 -0.92
C THR A 337 -8.00 -2.99 -1.60
N SER A 338 -7.61 -1.98 -0.81
CA SER A 338 -6.56 -1.02 -1.16
C SER A 338 -5.44 -1.04 -0.13
N ASP A 339 -4.22 -0.67 -0.51
CA ASP A 339 -3.11 -0.59 0.44
C ASP A 339 -3.32 0.50 1.50
N GLN A 340 -3.93 1.63 1.16
CA GLN A 340 -4.33 2.68 2.09
C GLN A 340 -5.47 3.53 1.49
N GLY A 341 -5.95 4.52 2.25
CA GLY A 341 -6.98 5.44 1.76
C GLY A 341 -6.54 6.39 0.65
N ALA A 342 -7.51 7.09 0.05
CA ALA A 342 -7.26 7.96 -1.08
C ALA A 342 -6.41 9.19 -0.74
N HIS A 343 -5.65 9.65 -1.72
CA HIS A 343 -4.76 10.82 -1.61
C HIS A 343 -5.54 12.13 -1.73
N VAL A 344 -5.82 12.79 -0.60
CA VAL A 344 -6.65 14.00 -0.52
C VAL A 344 -5.98 15.21 -1.19
N GLU A 345 -4.66 15.32 -1.04
CA GLU A 345 -3.84 16.43 -1.52
C GLU A 345 -3.52 16.35 -3.03
N GLU A 346 -3.97 15.28 -3.69
CA GLU A 346 -3.63 14.97 -5.08
C GLU A 346 -4.52 15.77 -6.05
N VAL A 347 -4.11 17.01 -6.27
CA VAL A 347 -4.72 17.95 -7.21
C VAL A 347 -3.68 18.39 -8.24
N SER A 348 -4.05 18.46 -9.51
CA SER A 348 -3.16 18.94 -10.57
C SER A 348 -3.02 20.46 -10.52
N SER A 349 -1.97 21.01 -11.15
CA SER A 349 -1.78 22.46 -11.25
C SER A 349 -2.92 23.18 -11.99
N LYS A 350 -3.76 22.44 -12.74
CA LYS A 350 -4.95 22.94 -13.43
C LYS A 350 -6.22 22.86 -12.58
N GLY A 351 -6.11 22.39 -11.33
CA GLY A 351 -7.24 22.22 -10.40
C GLY A 351 -8.01 20.91 -10.56
N GLU A 352 -7.54 19.98 -11.38
CA GLU A 352 -8.19 18.68 -11.52
C GLU A 352 -7.90 17.82 -10.28
N ILE A 353 -8.95 17.27 -9.67
CA ILE A 353 -8.81 16.37 -8.53
C ILE A 353 -8.48 14.99 -9.07
N HIS A 354 -7.27 14.53 -8.77
CA HIS A 354 -6.72 13.24 -9.21
C HIS A 354 -6.72 12.22 -8.06
N GLY A 355 -6.96 12.66 -6.82
CA GLY A 355 -7.22 11.80 -5.68
C GLY A 355 -8.63 11.20 -5.66
N GLY A 356 -8.77 10.08 -4.96
CA GLY A 356 -10.06 9.44 -4.69
C GLY A 356 -10.85 10.05 -3.53
N SER A 357 -11.97 9.39 -3.20
CA SER A 357 -12.87 9.78 -2.12
C SER A 357 -12.83 8.80 -0.97
N ASN A 358 -12.65 9.33 0.24
CA ASN A 358 -12.81 8.57 1.48
C ASN A 358 -14.23 8.70 2.07
N GLY A 359 -15.21 9.17 1.28
CA GLY A 359 -16.60 9.25 1.71
C GLY A 359 -16.81 10.19 2.90
N ILE A 360 -17.38 9.67 3.99
CA ILE A 360 -17.66 10.46 5.20
C ILE A 360 -16.44 10.66 6.11
N TYR A 361 -15.37 9.90 5.88
CA TYR A 361 -14.24 9.78 6.79
C TYR A 361 -13.27 10.95 6.62
N LYS A 362 -12.67 11.39 7.74
CA LYS A 362 -11.71 12.49 7.78
C LYS A 362 -10.34 12.03 7.27
N GLY A 363 -9.59 12.93 6.65
CA GLY A 363 -8.23 12.68 6.16
C GLY A 363 -8.17 11.72 4.97
N GLY A 364 -7.00 11.10 4.82
CA GLY A 364 -6.61 10.34 3.62
C GLY A 364 -5.20 9.78 3.73
N LYS A 365 -4.63 9.38 2.59
CA LYS A 365 -3.23 8.96 2.48
C LYS A 365 -2.30 9.87 3.31
N ALA A 366 -1.30 9.25 3.93
CA ALA A 366 -0.30 9.88 4.80
C ALA A 366 -0.76 10.33 6.19
N ASN A 367 -1.97 10.00 6.66
CA ASN A 367 -2.40 10.26 8.04
C ASN A 367 -3.34 9.17 8.60
N ASN A 368 -3.40 9.03 9.94
CA ASN A 368 -4.23 7.99 10.60
C ASN A 368 -5.64 8.47 10.98
N TRP A 369 -6.14 9.54 10.38
CA TRP A 369 -7.59 9.74 10.36
C TRP A 369 -8.24 8.58 9.60
N GLU A 370 -9.52 8.27 9.86
CA GLU A 370 -10.20 7.11 9.29
C GLU A 370 -10.08 7.06 7.76
N GLY A 371 -10.08 8.19 7.07
CA GLY A 371 -9.93 8.24 5.62
C GLY A 371 -8.57 7.78 5.11
N GLY A 372 -7.52 7.73 5.94
CA GLY A 372 -6.20 7.23 5.54
C GLY A 372 -5.95 5.76 5.86
N ILE A 373 -6.62 5.23 6.88
CA ILE A 373 -6.45 3.84 7.33
C ILE A 373 -7.64 2.94 7.01
N ARG A 374 -8.86 3.47 6.90
CA ARG A 374 -10.06 2.69 6.57
C ARG A 374 -10.12 2.52 5.06
N ILE A 375 -10.15 1.27 4.62
CA ILE A 375 -9.99 0.84 3.23
C ILE A 375 -11.12 -0.10 2.83
N PRO A 376 -11.46 -0.21 1.53
CA PRO A 376 -12.34 -1.27 1.06
C PRO A 376 -11.81 -2.64 1.49
N GLY A 377 -12.69 -3.54 1.92
CA GLY A 377 -12.36 -4.91 2.28
C GLY A 377 -13.51 -5.82 1.90
N ILE A 378 -13.34 -6.60 0.84
CA ILE A 378 -14.37 -7.50 0.32
C ILE A 378 -13.79 -8.90 0.21
N LEU A 379 -14.49 -9.91 0.71
CA LEU A 379 -14.11 -11.31 0.55
C LEU A 379 -15.24 -12.11 -0.08
N ARG A 380 -14.94 -12.87 -1.13
CA ARG A 380 -15.91 -13.74 -1.81
C ARG A 380 -15.34 -15.14 -1.90
N TRP A 381 -16.10 -16.12 -1.43
CA TRP A 381 -15.81 -17.53 -1.63
C TRP A 381 -17.11 -18.32 -1.63
N PRO A 382 -17.72 -18.56 -2.81
CA PRO A 382 -19.10 -19.04 -2.92
C PRO A 382 -19.41 -20.33 -2.17
N ARG A 383 -18.45 -21.25 -2.03
CA ARG A 383 -18.63 -22.54 -1.34
C ARG A 383 -18.70 -22.42 0.18
N VAL A 384 -18.12 -21.36 0.76
CA VAL A 384 -17.83 -21.28 2.20
C VAL A 384 -18.41 -20.03 2.84
N ILE A 385 -18.28 -18.88 2.18
CA ILE A 385 -18.72 -17.58 2.68
C ILE A 385 -20.15 -17.35 2.19
N GLN A 386 -21.06 -17.00 3.11
CA GLN A 386 -22.42 -16.64 2.74
C GLN A 386 -22.42 -15.30 2.00
N ALA A 387 -23.08 -15.28 0.84
CA ALA A 387 -23.22 -14.09 0.01
C ALA A 387 -24.05 -12.99 0.70
N GLY A 388 -23.72 -11.73 0.40
CA GLY A 388 -24.45 -10.54 0.85
C GLY A 388 -24.24 -10.18 2.32
N GLN A 389 -23.24 -10.77 2.98
CA GLN A 389 -22.95 -10.48 4.38
C GLN A 389 -22.20 -9.15 4.54
N LYS A 390 -22.34 -8.56 5.72
CA LYS A 390 -21.65 -7.33 6.12
C LYS A 390 -21.09 -7.52 7.53
N ILE A 391 -19.82 -7.18 7.73
CA ILE A 391 -19.13 -7.29 9.02
C ILE A 391 -18.63 -5.91 9.42
N ASP A 392 -19.05 -5.47 10.60
CA ASP A 392 -18.72 -4.15 11.17
C ASP A 392 -17.56 -4.20 12.19
N GLU A 393 -17.05 -5.38 12.47
CA GLU A 393 -15.90 -5.61 13.36
C GLU A 393 -14.60 -5.01 12.82
N PRO A 394 -13.73 -4.46 13.70
CA PRO A 394 -12.40 -4.01 13.31
C PRO A 394 -11.59 -5.18 12.74
N THR A 395 -11.14 -5.03 11.50
CA THR A 395 -10.25 -5.99 10.83
C THR A 395 -9.08 -5.24 10.24
N SER A 396 -7.96 -5.92 10.01
CA SER A 396 -6.74 -5.36 9.46
C SER A 396 -6.37 -6.01 8.13
N ASN A 397 -5.67 -5.27 7.26
CA ASN A 397 -5.03 -5.88 6.09
C ASN A 397 -3.96 -6.93 6.45
N MET A 398 -3.44 -6.91 7.67
CA MET A 398 -2.52 -7.94 8.20
C MET A 398 -3.21 -9.29 8.38
N ASP A 399 -4.54 -9.30 8.55
CA ASP A 399 -5.32 -10.50 8.87
C ASP A 399 -5.36 -11.51 7.73
N ILE A 400 -5.12 -11.06 6.50
CA ILE A 400 -5.06 -11.96 5.35
C ILE A 400 -3.91 -12.95 5.48
N PHE A 401 -2.78 -12.57 6.09
CA PHE A 401 -1.60 -13.43 6.26
C PHE A 401 -1.93 -14.72 7.03
N PRO A 402 -2.46 -14.67 8.27
CA PRO A 402 -2.81 -15.88 8.98
C PRO A 402 -4.03 -16.59 8.37
N THR A 403 -4.97 -15.85 7.79
CA THR A 403 -6.14 -16.41 7.12
C THR A 403 -5.72 -17.33 5.96
N VAL A 404 -4.87 -16.85 5.05
CA VAL A 404 -4.43 -17.65 3.89
C VAL A 404 -3.46 -18.76 4.29
N ALA A 405 -2.62 -18.54 5.29
CA ALA A 405 -1.74 -19.58 5.82
C ALA A 405 -2.56 -20.78 6.32
N LYS A 406 -3.61 -20.52 7.12
CA LYS A 406 -4.50 -21.57 7.63
C LYS A 406 -5.27 -22.28 6.51
N LEU A 407 -5.77 -21.56 5.51
CA LEU A 407 -6.48 -22.16 4.37
C LEU A 407 -5.58 -23.09 3.55
N ALA A 408 -4.31 -22.74 3.42
CA ALA A 408 -3.29 -23.54 2.75
C ALA A 408 -2.77 -24.70 3.61
N GLY A 409 -3.07 -24.72 4.92
CA GLY A 409 -2.47 -25.67 5.86
C GLY A 409 -1.03 -25.34 6.23
N ALA A 410 -0.57 -24.11 6.00
CA ALA A 410 0.77 -23.67 6.38
C ALA A 410 0.81 -23.30 7.87
N PRO A 411 1.83 -23.75 8.63
CA PRO A 411 2.02 -23.31 10.00
C PRO A 411 2.38 -21.82 10.04
N LEU A 412 1.89 -21.12 11.06
CA LEU A 412 2.35 -19.76 11.34
C LEU A 412 3.75 -19.81 11.96
N PRO A 413 4.58 -18.77 11.73
CA PRO A 413 5.89 -18.71 12.36
C PRO A 413 5.74 -18.52 13.87
N GLU A 414 6.41 -19.37 14.65
CA GLU A 414 6.40 -19.34 16.12
C GLU A 414 7.56 -18.52 16.70
N ASP A 415 8.56 -18.19 15.88
CA ASP A 415 9.75 -17.43 16.27
C ASP A 415 9.50 -15.91 16.39
N ARG A 416 8.29 -15.45 16.04
CA ARG A 416 7.94 -14.04 15.98
C ARG A 416 6.44 -13.82 16.22
N ILE A 417 6.09 -12.64 16.69
CA ILE A 417 4.69 -12.23 16.84
C ILE A 417 4.06 -11.98 15.46
N ILE A 418 2.86 -12.49 15.23
CA ILE A 418 1.98 -12.13 14.12
C ILE A 418 0.85 -11.26 14.68
N ASP A 419 0.65 -10.08 14.10
CA ASP A 419 -0.35 -9.10 14.56
C ASP A 419 -1.70 -9.28 13.84
N GLY A 420 -1.69 -9.89 12.65
CA GLY A 420 -2.91 -10.28 11.97
C GLY A 420 -3.63 -11.43 12.69
N HIS A 421 -4.95 -11.49 12.56
CA HIS A 421 -5.78 -12.59 13.07
C HIS A 421 -6.50 -13.33 11.93
N ASP A 422 -6.77 -14.62 12.12
CA ASP A 422 -7.53 -15.42 11.14
C ASP A 422 -8.98 -14.94 11.04
N LEU A 423 -9.41 -14.52 9.85
CA LEU A 423 -10.77 -14.03 9.61
C LEU A 423 -11.78 -15.13 9.36
N MET A 424 -11.38 -16.38 9.08
CA MET A 424 -12.33 -17.42 8.68
C MET A 424 -13.46 -17.67 9.69
N PRO A 425 -13.22 -17.69 11.03
CA PRO A 425 -14.30 -17.82 12.00
C PRO A 425 -15.33 -16.70 11.89
N LEU A 426 -14.87 -15.46 11.66
CA LEU A 426 -15.72 -14.28 11.50
C LEU A 426 -16.49 -14.34 10.18
N LEU A 427 -15.83 -14.68 9.08
CA LEU A 427 -16.42 -14.79 7.73
C LEU A 427 -17.41 -15.96 7.59
N GLN A 428 -17.26 -17.01 8.39
CA GLN A 428 -18.19 -18.14 8.45
C GLN A 428 -19.33 -17.93 9.47
N GLY A 429 -19.35 -16.80 10.18
CA GLY A 429 -20.31 -16.52 11.25
C GLY A 429 -20.14 -17.40 12.50
N LYS A 430 -19.03 -18.13 12.61
CA LYS A 430 -18.67 -18.95 13.78
C LYS A 430 -18.21 -18.08 14.96
N SER A 431 -17.64 -16.91 14.68
CA SER A 431 -17.42 -15.85 15.64
C SER A 431 -18.24 -14.63 15.25
N GLN A 432 -18.75 -13.91 16.25
CA GLN A 432 -19.43 -12.62 16.08
C GLN A 432 -18.50 -11.43 16.29
N ARG A 433 -17.29 -11.67 16.81
CA ARG A 433 -16.29 -10.63 17.09
C ARG A 433 -14.95 -10.98 16.46
N SER A 434 -14.25 -9.95 16.01
CA SER A 434 -12.83 -10.03 15.66
C SER A 434 -11.96 -10.16 16.91
N ASP A 435 -10.76 -10.71 16.77
CA ASP A 435 -9.77 -10.76 17.87
C ASP A 435 -9.06 -9.41 18.09
N HIS A 436 -9.42 -8.37 17.32
CA HIS A 436 -8.87 -7.02 17.40
C HIS A 436 -9.53 -6.18 18.49
N GLU A 437 -9.28 -6.52 19.76
CA GLU A 437 -9.62 -5.61 20.87
C GLU A 437 -8.79 -4.32 20.78
N PHE A 438 -7.49 -4.43 20.50
CA PHE A 438 -6.58 -3.29 20.32
C PHE A 438 -5.94 -3.30 18.94
N LEU A 439 -5.93 -2.13 18.30
CA LEU A 439 -5.22 -1.89 17.05
C LEU A 439 -4.35 -0.63 17.21
N PHE A 440 -3.10 -0.74 16.78
CA PHE A 440 -2.12 0.35 16.83
C PHE A 440 -1.98 0.98 15.45
N HIS A 441 -2.07 2.30 15.39
CA HIS A 441 -2.00 3.05 14.15
C HIS A 441 -0.69 3.85 14.12
N TYR A 442 0.23 3.39 13.28
CA TYR A 442 1.54 4.00 13.13
C TYR A 442 1.53 5.04 12.00
N CYS A 443 2.25 6.15 12.22
CA CYS A 443 2.65 7.07 11.17
C CYS A 443 4.15 6.86 10.94
N ASN A 444 4.50 6.06 9.93
CA ASN A 444 5.85 5.52 9.79
C ASN A 444 6.34 4.87 11.10
N ALA A 445 7.53 5.22 11.63
CA ALA A 445 8.03 4.66 12.88
C ALA A 445 7.35 5.19 14.15
N TYR A 446 6.48 6.20 14.04
CA TYR A 446 5.89 6.91 15.17
C TYR A 446 4.51 6.35 15.50
N LEU A 447 4.30 5.83 16.71
CA LEU A 447 2.97 5.43 17.16
C LEU A 447 2.07 6.67 17.25
N ASN A 448 1.04 6.73 16.40
CA ASN A 448 0.26 7.94 16.20
C ASN A 448 -1.10 7.89 16.89
N ALA A 449 -1.81 6.77 16.75
CA ALA A 449 -3.08 6.56 17.42
C ALA A 449 -3.24 5.11 17.89
N VAL A 450 -4.11 4.92 18.87
CA VAL A 450 -4.51 3.61 19.40
C VAL A 450 -6.01 3.50 19.23
N ARG A 451 -6.48 2.38 18.68
CA ARG A 451 -7.89 2.01 18.60
C ARG A 451 -8.17 0.90 19.61
N TRP A 452 -9.26 1.04 20.34
CA TRP A 452 -9.73 0.06 21.31
C TRP A 452 -11.22 -0.24 21.09
N HIS A 453 -11.54 -1.50 20.89
CA HIS A 453 -12.87 -2.06 20.81
C HIS A 453 -13.10 -2.97 22.03
N PRO A 454 -13.66 -2.44 23.14
CA PRO A 454 -13.74 -3.16 24.41
C PRO A 454 -14.58 -4.44 24.31
N GLN A 455 -14.15 -5.52 24.96
CA GLN A 455 -14.79 -6.84 24.90
C GLN A 455 -16.28 -6.87 25.33
N ASN A 456 -16.77 -5.89 26.08
CA ASN A 456 -18.18 -5.83 26.49
C ASN A 456 -18.90 -4.60 25.95
N SER A 457 -18.45 -4.06 24.82
CA SER A 457 -19.02 -2.86 24.21
C SER A 457 -19.02 -2.93 22.68
N THR A 458 -19.88 -2.14 22.05
CA THR A 458 -19.82 -1.85 20.61
C THR A 458 -19.10 -0.53 20.31
N SER A 459 -18.69 0.21 21.35
CA SER A 459 -17.91 1.44 21.19
C SER A 459 -16.55 1.15 20.56
N ILE A 460 -16.04 2.14 19.83
CA ILE A 460 -14.72 2.07 19.21
C ILE A 460 -14.00 3.35 19.60
N TRP A 461 -13.19 3.25 20.64
CA TRP A 461 -12.40 4.35 21.13
C TRP A 461 -11.15 4.50 20.29
N LYS A 462 -10.80 5.73 19.92
CA LYS A 462 -9.58 6.03 19.18
C LYS A 462 -8.89 7.24 19.81
N ALA A 463 -7.70 7.02 20.34
CA ALA A 463 -6.89 8.03 21.00
C ALA A 463 -5.70 8.40 20.12
N PHE A 464 -5.56 9.67 19.78
CA PHE A 464 -4.42 10.21 19.05
C PHE A 464 -3.39 10.77 20.03
N LEU A 465 -2.17 10.24 19.98
CA LEU A 465 -1.01 10.79 20.69
C LEU A 465 -0.55 12.10 20.04
N PHE A 466 -0.70 12.19 18.72
CA PHE A 466 -0.51 13.41 17.96
C PHE A 466 -1.37 13.42 16.69
N THR A 467 -1.57 14.57 16.08
CA THR A 467 -2.29 14.71 14.80
C THR A 467 -1.49 15.57 13.82
N PRO A 468 -1.62 15.34 12.49
CA PRO A 468 -1.02 16.23 11.51
C PRO A 468 -1.65 17.62 11.57
N LYS A 469 -0.86 18.65 11.26
CA LYS A 469 -1.34 20.02 11.02
C LYS A 469 -1.72 20.14 9.55
N PHE A 470 -3.03 20.09 9.27
CA PHE A 470 -3.54 20.31 7.93
C PHE A 470 -3.23 21.73 7.45
N ASP A 471 -2.93 21.81 6.16
CA ASP A 471 -2.54 23.05 5.50
C ASP A 471 -3.17 23.11 4.10
N PRO A 472 -4.04 24.10 3.81
CA PRO A 472 -4.43 25.20 4.68
C PRO A 472 -5.28 24.77 5.89
N VAL A 473 -5.30 25.58 6.94
CA VAL A 473 -6.10 25.31 8.16
C VAL A 473 -7.57 25.12 7.80
N GLY A 474 -8.21 24.11 8.38
CA GLY A 474 -9.61 23.76 8.09
C GLY A 474 -9.80 22.88 6.85
N SER A 475 -8.74 22.60 6.09
CA SER A 475 -8.77 21.59 5.02
C SER A 475 -8.76 20.16 5.58
N ASN A 476 -8.70 19.17 4.70
CA ASN A 476 -8.69 17.74 5.04
C ASN A 476 -7.34 17.06 4.74
N GLY A 477 -6.27 17.82 4.52
CA GLY A 477 -4.96 17.31 4.13
C GLY A 477 -3.84 18.36 4.25
N CYS A 478 -2.62 17.99 3.84
CA CYS A 478 -1.41 18.81 3.93
C CYS A 478 -0.91 19.22 2.52
N PHE A 479 -1.62 20.15 1.87
CA PHE A 479 -1.41 20.50 0.47
C PHE A 479 -0.05 21.16 0.19
N SER A 480 0.54 21.92 1.12
CA SER A 480 1.86 22.56 0.91
C SER A 480 3.03 21.60 0.84
N THR A 481 2.94 20.47 1.53
CA THR A 481 3.95 19.40 1.53
C THR A 481 3.54 18.23 0.64
N HIS A 482 2.37 18.32 -0.02
CA HIS A 482 1.73 17.27 -0.85
C HIS A 482 1.29 16.01 -0.08
N VAL A 483 1.89 15.75 1.08
CA VAL A 483 1.49 14.69 2.02
C VAL A 483 1.71 15.18 3.45
N CYS A 484 0.95 14.63 4.41
CA CYS A 484 1.20 14.91 5.83
C CYS A 484 2.42 14.15 6.36
N PHE A 485 3.17 14.79 7.27
CA PHE A 485 4.33 14.20 7.94
C PHE A 485 4.01 13.78 9.37
N CYS A 486 4.84 12.89 9.92
CA CYS A 486 4.63 12.23 11.21
C CYS A 486 5.36 12.87 12.39
N SER A 487 6.20 13.89 12.16
CA SER A 487 7.06 14.46 13.20
C SER A 487 7.44 15.92 12.92
N GLY A 488 8.13 16.54 13.89
CA GLY A 488 8.63 17.91 13.79
C GLY A 488 7.51 18.96 13.82
N ASN A 489 7.71 20.07 13.10
CA ASN A 489 6.77 21.20 13.13
C ASN A 489 5.42 20.92 12.46
N TYR A 490 5.29 19.77 11.79
CA TYR A 490 4.12 19.35 11.01
C TYR A 490 3.04 18.66 11.85
N VAL A 491 3.29 18.38 13.12
CA VAL A 491 2.36 17.68 14.01
C VAL A 491 2.03 18.49 15.25
N THR A 492 0.90 18.18 15.86
CA THR A 492 0.47 18.67 17.18
C THR A 492 0.34 17.46 18.11
N HIS A 493 1.11 17.46 19.20
CA HIS A 493 1.00 16.44 20.26
C HIS A 493 -0.12 16.78 21.23
N HIS A 494 -0.74 15.76 21.81
CA HIS A 494 -1.87 15.89 22.72
C HIS A 494 -1.56 15.24 24.07
N ASP A 495 -1.73 15.99 25.15
CA ASP A 495 -1.62 15.50 26.52
C ASP A 495 -2.75 16.13 27.38
N PRO A 496 -3.76 15.37 27.82
CA PRO A 496 -3.97 13.94 27.52
C PRO A 496 -4.24 13.67 26.02
N PRO A 497 -4.09 12.43 25.53
CA PRO A 497 -4.37 12.07 24.14
C PRO A 497 -5.76 12.50 23.65
N LEU A 498 -5.85 12.91 22.39
CA LEU A 498 -7.10 13.36 21.76
C LEU A 498 -8.00 12.16 21.45
N LEU A 499 -9.15 12.06 22.12
CA LEU A 499 -10.03 10.89 22.09
C LEU A 499 -11.25 11.09 21.18
N PHE A 500 -11.63 10.04 20.46
CA PHE A 500 -12.89 9.94 19.70
C PHE A 500 -13.59 8.61 19.99
N ASP A 501 -14.92 8.60 19.91
CA ASP A 501 -15.73 7.37 19.79
C ASP A 501 -16.19 7.22 18.32
N ILE A 502 -15.44 6.46 17.54
CA ILE A 502 -15.66 6.25 16.10
C ILE A 502 -17.00 5.54 15.84
N SER A 503 -17.50 4.77 16.80
CA SER A 503 -18.79 4.09 16.69
C SER A 503 -19.96 5.10 16.62
N LYS A 504 -19.83 6.26 17.28
CA LYS A 504 -20.83 7.34 17.30
C LYS A 504 -20.51 8.46 16.32
N ASP A 505 -19.23 8.81 16.19
CA ASP A 505 -18.75 9.85 15.26
C ASP A 505 -17.71 9.28 14.29
N PRO A 506 -18.14 8.54 13.25
CA PRO A 506 -17.23 8.03 12.22
C PRO A 506 -16.57 9.15 11.39
N ARG A 507 -17.01 10.40 11.52
CA ARG A 507 -16.42 11.54 10.81
C ARG A 507 -15.25 12.17 11.57
N GLU A 508 -14.98 11.73 12.81
CA GLU A 508 -13.91 12.24 13.67
C GLU A 508 -13.92 13.78 13.77
N ARG A 509 -15.11 14.36 13.98
CA ARG A 509 -15.30 15.82 14.03
C ARG A 509 -15.40 16.34 15.45
N ASN A 510 -15.93 15.53 16.36
CA ASN A 510 -16.27 15.94 17.72
C ASN A 510 -15.44 15.12 18.71
N PRO A 511 -14.32 15.68 19.21
CA PRO A 511 -13.53 15.02 20.24
C PRO A 511 -14.35 14.75 21.50
N VAL A 512 -14.08 13.62 22.12
CA VAL A 512 -14.59 13.27 23.45
C VAL A 512 -13.74 13.97 24.50
N THR A 513 -14.37 14.47 25.56
CA THR A 513 -13.73 15.24 26.63
C THR A 513 -14.24 14.77 27.98
N PRO A 514 -13.60 15.15 29.11
CA PRO A 514 -14.12 14.84 30.44
C PRO A 514 -15.54 15.35 30.70
N ALA A 515 -15.98 16.40 29.99
CA ALA A 515 -17.34 16.93 30.10
C ALA A 515 -18.38 16.08 29.35
N THR A 516 -17.96 15.38 28.29
CA THR A 516 -18.87 14.58 27.44
C THR A 516 -18.82 13.08 27.74
N GLU A 517 -17.77 12.59 28.40
CA GLU A 517 -17.63 11.19 28.80
C GLU A 517 -17.02 11.10 30.22
N PRO A 518 -17.78 10.67 31.24
CA PRO A 518 -17.27 10.56 32.61
C PRO A 518 -16.11 9.56 32.73
N ARG A 519 -16.04 8.55 31.86
CA ARG A 519 -14.98 7.54 31.85
C ARG A 519 -13.75 7.96 31.05
N PHE A 520 -13.65 9.22 30.61
CA PHE A 520 -12.58 9.72 29.73
C PHE A 520 -11.17 9.30 30.18
N HIS A 521 -10.83 9.53 31.45
CA HIS A 521 -9.51 9.21 31.99
C HIS A 521 -9.28 7.70 32.15
N GLU A 522 -10.32 6.93 32.46
CA GLU A 522 -10.23 5.47 32.56
C GLU A 522 -9.96 4.84 31.20
N ILE A 523 -10.67 5.30 30.16
CA ILE A 523 -10.50 4.85 28.78
C ILE A 523 -9.06 5.13 28.32
N LEU A 524 -8.59 6.38 28.49
CA LEU A 524 -7.24 6.75 28.10
C LEU A 524 -6.16 5.97 28.84
N LYS A 525 -6.36 5.70 30.13
CA LYS A 525 -5.44 4.88 30.93
C LYS A 525 -5.29 3.47 30.34
N VAL A 526 -6.41 2.79 30.03
CA VAL A 526 -6.39 1.45 29.43
C VAL A 526 -5.69 1.44 28.07
N MET A 527 -5.97 2.45 27.24
CA MET A 527 -5.35 2.57 25.91
C MET A 527 -3.85 2.86 25.99
N GLN A 528 -3.42 3.69 26.94
CA GLN A 528 -2.00 3.95 27.19
C GLN A 528 -1.29 2.69 27.69
N GLU A 529 -1.87 1.96 28.64
CA GLU A 529 -1.32 0.68 29.11
C GLU A 529 -1.21 -0.36 27.99
N ALA A 530 -2.15 -0.37 27.04
CA ALA A 530 -2.06 -1.21 25.85
C ALA A 530 -0.92 -0.79 24.92
N ALA A 531 -0.72 0.52 24.69
CA ALA A 531 0.42 1.03 23.93
C ALA A 531 1.76 0.71 24.60
N ASP A 532 1.85 0.86 25.92
CA ASP A 532 3.06 0.56 26.70
C ASP A 532 3.39 -0.94 26.66
N ARG A 533 2.39 -1.81 26.73
CA ARG A 533 2.57 -3.26 26.58
C ARG A 533 2.98 -3.63 25.15
N HIS A 534 2.33 -3.04 24.15
CA HIS A 534 2.64 -3.29 22.74
C HIS A 534 4.08 -2.88 22.38
N THR A 535 4.49 -1.68 22.78
CA THR A 535 5.84 -1.15 22.49
C THR A 535 6.95 -2.00 23.12
N LYS A 536 6.71 -2.64 24.28
CA LYS A 536 7.63 -3.63 24.86
C LYS A 536 7.82 -4.89 24.01
N THR A 537 6.92 -5.17 23.07
CA THR A 537 7.05 -6.30 22.14
C THR A 537 7.84 -5.96 20.87
N LEU A 538 8.22 -4.69 20.67
CA LEU A 538 8.92 -4.27 19.47
C LEU A 538 10.41 -4.61 19.59
N PRO A 539 10.95 -5.46 18.70
CA PRO A 539 12.38 -5.73 18.69
C PRO A 539 13.16 -4.53 18.15
N GLU A 540 14.43 -4.44 18.52
CA GLU A 540 15.36 -3.57 17.81
C GLU A 540 15.65 -4.17 16.43
N VAL A 541 15.42 -3.41 15.37
CA VAL A 541 15.56 -3.87 13.99
C VAL A 541 16.24 -2.81 13.13
N PRO A 542 16.99 -3.23 12.09
CA PRO A 542 17.60 -2.28 11.15
C PRO A 542 16.54 -1.43 10.45
N ASN A 543 16.75 -0.11 10.45
CA ASN A 543 15.90 0.83 9.73
C ASN A 543 16.11 0.67 8.20
N GLN A 544 15.13 0.08 7.51
CA GLN A 544 15.15 -0.11 6.05
C GLN A 544 15.01 1.21 5.28
N PHE A 545 14.71 2.30 5.99
CA PHE A 545 14.62 3.67 5.48
C PHE A 545 15.74 4.58 6.00
N SER A 546 16.85 4.01 6.47
CA SER A 546 18.05 4.80 6.74
C SER A 546 18.51 5.53 5.47
N TRP A 547 19.24 6.64 5.60
CA TRP A 547 19.75 7.36 4.42
C TRP A 547 20.62 6.48 3.52
N ASP A 548 21.41 5.57 4.09
CA ASP A 548 22.17 4.59 3.31
C ASP A 548 21.26 3.65 2.51
N ASN A 549 20.15 3.22 3.11
CA ASN A 549 19.20 2.32 2.46
C ASN A 549 18.28 3.00 1.45
N PHE A 550 18.00 4.30 1.60
CA PHE A 550 17.04 5.04 0.80
C PHE A 550 17.64 5.72 -0.43
N LEU A 551 18.87 6.24 -0.34
CA LEU A 551 19.47 7.04 -1.41
C LEU A 551 19.78 6.21 -2.65
N TRP A 552 19.81 6.90 -3.81
CA TRP A 552 20.18 6.27 -5.07
C TRP A 552 21.63 5.79 -5.05
N LYS A 553 21.82 4.48 -5.30
CA LYS A 553 23.10 3.77 -5.37
C LYS A 553 23.39 3.39 -6.82
N PRO A 554 24.36 4.04 -7.50
CA PRO A 554 24.64 3.80 -8.92
C PRO A 554 24.92 2.34 -9.27
N TRP A 555 25.58 1.59 -8.38
CA TRP A 555 25.93 0.18 -8.59
C TRP A 555 24.75 -0.79 -8.46
N LEU A 556 23.62 -0.34 -7.91
CA LEU A 556 22.37 -1.10 -7.85
C LEU A 556 21.47 -0.84 -9.07
N GLN A 557 21.83 0.11 -9.93
CA GLN A 557 20.97 0.53 -11.03
C GLN A 557 20.79 -0.60 -12.05
N LEU A 558 19.54 -1.02 -12.20
CA LEU A 558 19.13 -1.89 -13.31
C LEU A 558 19.02 -1.06 -14.58
N CYS A 559 19.62 -1.57 -15.64
CA CYS A 559 19.62 -0.97 -16.97
C CYS A 559 19.46 -2.10 -17.99
N CYS A 560 18.48 -1.98 -18.87
CA CYS A 560 18.19 -3.03 -19.85
C CYS A 560 19.36 -3.27 -20.83
N PRO A 561 20.05 -2.24 -21.36
CA PRO A 561 21.42 -2.36 -21.85
C PRO A 561 22.38 -2.63 -20.68
N SER A 562 23.34 -3.55 -20.87
CA SER A 562 24.20 -4.04 -19.78
C SER A 562 25.15 -3.00 -19.15
N SER A 563 25.29 -1.80 -19.74
CA SER A 563 26.23 -0.78 -19.28
C SER A 563 25.69 0.66 -19.36
N GLY A 564 25.91 1.44 -18.31
CA GLY A 564 25.69 2.90 -18.28
C GLY A 564 24.30 3.33 -17.78
N LEU A 565 23.96 4.61 -18.00
CA LEU A 565 22.68 5.24 -17.61
C LEU A 565 21.73 5.46 -18.80
N SER A 566 22.13 5.06 -20.01
CA SER A 566 21.33 5.16 -21.23
C SER A 566 20.38 3.96 -21.37
N CYS A 567 19.45 3.83 -20.42
CA CYS A 567 18.64 2.63 -20.27
C CYS A 567 17.34 2.70 -21.08
N GLN A 568 17.29 1.97 -22.20
CA GLN A 568 16.08 1.86 -23.03
C GLN A 568 15.89 0.45 -23.58
N CYS A 569 14.69 -0.11 -23.43
CA CYS A 569 14.26 -1.30 -24.17
C CYS A 569 12.73 -1.47 -24.17
N ASN A 570 12.22 -2.26 -25.10
CA ASN A 570 10.79 -2.58 -25.18
C ASN A 570 10.57 -3.98 -25.79
N ARG A 571 10.75 -5.02 -24.96
CA ARG A 571 10.52 -6.42 -25.31
C ARG A 571 9.02 -6.78 -25.33
N GLU A 572 8.20 -6.01 -24.62
CA GLU A 572 6.72 -6.16 -24.59
C GLU A 572 6.05 -5.99 -25.97
N LYS A 573 6.66 -5.22 -26.89
CA LYS A 573 6.17 -5.09 -28.27
C LYS A 573 6.54 -6.28 -29.16
N GLN A 574 7.57 -7.05 -28.81
CA GLN A 574 8.04 -8.19 -29.60
C GLN A 574 7.19 -9.44 -29.34
N ASP A 575 6.73 -9.67 -28.11
CA ASP A 575 5.84 -10.78 -27.76
C ASP A 575 4.51 -10.73 -28.54
N LYS A 576 3.96 -9.54 -28.83
CA LYS A 576 2.74 -9.38 -29.65
C LYS A 576 2.87 -9.85 -31.11
N ARG A 577 4.10 -9.97 -31.65
CA ARG A 577 4.31 -10.47 -33.03
C ARG A 577 4.38 -11.99 -33.12
N LEU A 578 4.55 -12.68 -31.99
CA LEU A 578 4.65 -14.14 -31.91
C LEU A 578 3.32 -14.80 -31.52
N SER A 579 2.31 -14.01 -31.16
CA SER A 579 0.99 -14.44 -30.70
C SER A 579 -0.15 -14.13 -31.67
N HIS A 580 0.15 -13.90 -32.96
CA HIS A 580 -0.81 -13.70 -34.04
C HIS A 580 -0.68 -14.78 -35.12
#